data_AF-A0A938B5Z3-F1
#
_entry.id   AF-A0A938B5Z3-F1
#
_cell.length_a   1.000
_cell.length_b   1.000
_cell.length_c   1.000
_cell.angle_alpha   90.00
_cell.angle_beta   90.00
_cell.angle_gamma   90.00
#
_symmetry.space_group_name_H-M   'P 1'
#
loop_
_entity.id
_entity.type
_entity.pdbx_description
1 polymer ?
#
loop_
_entity_poly.entity_id
_entity_poly.type
_entity_poly.pdbx_seq_one_letter_code
_entity_poly.pdbx_strand_id
1 'polypeptide(L)'
;MRRYFWSRPRACRDAGAGCGLPCGPGRDGGSGLASHRGDGVFGAAVAAGKILGLSVEQMVHALGIAYSQAAGNRQCIVDGALTKRLQAGQAASSGVFAAILARDGFTGAHNVFAGRYGFFAMYQPEGADLPELTQDLGTQFRGEEISFKAYPCGRRAHATLDVALALYEQLDLATARAGEDIADVWVTTDPHT
;
A
#
# COMPACT_ATOMS: atom_id res chain seq x y z
N MET A 1 11.96 -36.71 9.23
CA MET A 1 12.59 -36.36 10.52
C MET A 1 12.92 -34.87 10.47
N ARG A 2 12.42 -34.10 11.45
CA ARG A 2 12.37 -32.62 11.49
C ARG A 2 13.76 -31.95 11.44
N ARG A 3 13.80 -30.69 10.97
CA ARG A 3 14.23 -29.50 11.73
C ARG A 3 14.08 -28.22 10.89
N TYR A 4 13.00 -27.47 11.10
CA TYR A 4 12.99 -26.02 10.83
C TYR A 4 13.44 -25.33 12.12
N PHE A 5 14.57 -24.62 12.05
CA PHE A 5 15.18 -23.91 13.16
C PHE A 5 14.82 -22.43 13.02
N TRP A 6 13.71 -22.01 13.65
CA TRP A 6 13.38 -20.60 13.81
C TRP A 6 14.06 -20.10 15.09
N SER A 7 15.29 -19.59 14.97
CA SER A 7 15.95 -18.90 16.07
C SER A 7 15.54 -17.43 16.07
N ARG A 8 14.71 -17.06 17.07
CA ARG A 8 14.49 -15.72 17.66
C ARG A 8 14.49 -14.51 16.69
N PRO A 9 13.35 -13.84 16.46
CA PRO A 9 13.37 -12.56 15.79
C PRO A 9 14.07 -11.52 16.68
N ARG A 10 15.10 -10.88 16.12
CA ARG A 10 15.57 -9.58 16.58
C ARG A 10 14.37 -8.64 16.61
N ALA A 11 14.30 -7.90 17.71
CA ALA A 11 13.32 -6.86 18.01
C ALA A 11 12.71 -6.20 16.77
N CYS A 12 11.38 -6.21 16.71
CA CYS A 12 10.56 -5.26 15.98
C CYS A 12 10.92 -3.83 16.41
N ARG A 13 11.98 -3.27 15.83
CA ARG A 13 12.06 -1.84 15.55
C ARG A 13 11.87 -1.74 14.04
N ASP A 14 11.08 -0.76 13.63
CA ASP A 14 10.69 -0.47 12.24
C ASP A 14 9.41 -1.18 11.78
N ALA A 15 8.32 -0.93 12.53
CA ALA A 15 6.96 -1.04 11.99
C ALA A 15 6.72 0.10 10.99
N GLY A 16 7.30 -0.04 9.79
CA GLY A 16 7.22 0.93 8.70
C GLY A 16 7.33 0.27 7.34
N ALA A 17 6.87 -0.98 7.18
CA ALA A 17 6.82 -1.64 5.87
C ALA A 17 5.44 -1.43 5.23
N GLY A 18 5.21 -0.20 4.77
CA GLY A 18 4.21 0.08 3.75
C GLY A 18 4.74 -0.41 2.41
N CYS A 19 4.06 -1.37 1.80
CA CYS A 19 4.29 -1.73 0.41
C CYS A 19 3.84 -0.55 -0.46
N GLY A 20 4.78 0.35 -0.74
CA GLY A 20 4.65 1.56 -1.53
C GLY A 20 6.06 2.10 -1.73
N LEU A 21 6.26 2.91 -2.76
CA LEU A 21 7.49 3.69 -2.96
C LEU A 21 7.95 4.33 -1.63
N PRO A 22 9.24 4.67 -1.48
CA PRO A 22 9.74 5.37 -0.31
C PRO A 22 9.19 6.81 -0.29
N CYS A 23 7.90 6.92 -0.03
CA CYS A 23 7.27 8.08 0.53
C CYS A 23 7.34 7.76 2.03
N GLY A 24 8.12 8.54 2.78
CA GLY A 24 8.39 8.34 4.21
C GLY A 24 7.13 8.17 5.05
N PRO A 25 7.24 8.07 6.39
CA PRO A 25 6.11 7.86 7.29
C PRO A 25 5.19 9.09 7.27
N GLY A 26 4.35 9.18 6.24
CA GLY A 26 3.31 10.18 6.09
C GLY A 26 2.31 9.91 7.18
N ARG A 27 2.28 10.79 8.17
CA ARG A 27 1.24 10.82 9.19
C ARG A 27 -0.11 10.75 8.47
N ASP A 28 -0.97 9.85 8.93
CA ASP A 28 -2.34 9.65 8.44
C ASP A 28 -3.28 10.87 8.68
N GLY A 29 -2.75 12.09 8.75
CA GLY A 29 -3.49 13.31 9.03
C GLY A 29 -3.50 14.25 7.83
N GLY A 30 -4.67 14.43 7.21
CA GLY A 30 -4.94 15.66 6.46
C GLY A 30 -5.89 15.54 5.28
N SER A 31 -5.57 14.77 4.24
CA SER A 31 -6.13 15.05 2.91
C SER A 31 -7.34 14.22 2.46
N GLY A 32 -7.81 13.21 3.22
CA GLY A 32 -8.97 12.35 2.86
C GLY A 32 -8.78 11.45 1.63
N LEU A 33 -7.87 11.81 0.73
CA LEU A 33 -7.35 11.04 -0.39
C LEU A 33 -6.31 10.05 0.12
N ALA A 34 -6.50 8.77 -0.19
CA ALA A 34 -5.51 7.76 0.17
C ALA A 34 -4.36 7.81 -0.85
N SER A 35 -3.23 8.37 -0.45
CA SER A 35 -1.95 8.35 -1.20
C SER A 35 -1.64 6.95 -1.77
N HIS A 36 -1.89 5.87 -1.03
CA HIS A 36 -1.66 4.47 -1.43
C HIS A 36 -2.68 3.86 -2.43
N ARG A 37 -3.69 4.60 -2.88
CA ARG A 37 -4.72 4.08 -3.80
C ARG A 37 -4.66 4.74 -5.17
N GLY A 38 -4.27 6.02 -5.23
CA GLY A 38 -4.07 6.74 -6.48
C GLY A 38 -2.75 6.42 -7.18
N ASP A 39 -1.74 5.94 -6.45
CA ASP A 39 -0.40 5.63 -6.95
C ASP A 39 -0.31 4.27 -7.69
N GLY A 40 -1.16 3.30 -7.31
CA GLY A 40 -1.18 1.96 -7.92
C GLY A 40 -1.41 1.95 -9.43
N VAL A 41 -2.05 3.00 -9.98
CA VAL A 41 -2.27 3.16 -11.43
C VAL A 41 -0.94 3.31 -12.19
N PHE A 42 0.06 3.94 -11.58
CA PHE A 42 1.38 4.11 -12.20
C PHE A 42 2.13 2.78 -12.28
N GLY A 43 2.11 2.00 -11.18
CA GLY A 43 2.70 0.67 -11.16
C GLY A 43 2.08 -0.24 -12.22
N ALA A 44 0.74 -0.22 -12.35
CA ALA A 44 0.03 -0.96 -13.38
C ALA A 44 0.39 -0.50 -14.80
N ALA A 45 0.48 0.81 -15.06
CA ALA A 45 0.88 1.36 -16.35
C ALA A 45 2.31 0.98 -16.73
N VAL A 46 3.26 1.05 -15.78
CA VAL A 46 4.66 0.63 -16.01
C VAL A 46 4.75 -0.86 -16.30
N ALA A 47 4.08 -1.70 -15.50
CA ALA A 47 4.08 -3.14 -15.71
C ALA A 47 3.50 -3.51 -17.08
N ALA A 48 2.33 -2.97 -17.43
CA ALA A 48 1.70 -3.19 -18.72
C ALA A 48 2.57 -2.66 -19.88
N GLY A 49 3.13 -1.47 -19.74
CA GLY A 49 3.99 -0.86 -20.75
C GLY A 49 5.28 -1.66 -20.99
N LYS A 50 5.87 -2.24 -19.94
CA LYS A 50 7.02 -3.15 -20.07
C LYS A 50 6.66 -4.43 -20.82
N ILE A 51 5.50 -5.03 -20.53
CA ILE A 51 5.00 -6.22 -21.25
C ILE A 51 4.74 -5.90 -22.72
N LEU A 52 4.20 -4.71 -23.02
CA LEU A 52 3.91 -4.26 -24.38
C LEU A 52 5.15 -3.76 -25.15
N GLY A 53 6.32 -3.68 -24.51
CA GLY A 53 7.55 -3.21 -25.14
C GLY A 53 7.54 -1.73 -25.49
N LEU A 54 6.88 -0.88 -24.68
CA LEU A 54 6.82 0.56 -24.93
C LEU A 54 8.21 1.20 -24.93
N SER A 55 8.40 2.17 -25.83
CA SER A 55 9.55 3.07 -25.80
C SER A 55 9.53 3.96 -24.56
N VAL A 56 10.64 4.64 -24.28
CA VAL A 56 10.70 5.61 -23.17
C VAL A 56 9.66 6.72 -23.34
N GLU A 57 9.51 7.26 -24.54
CA GLU A 57 8.53 8.30 -24.85
C GLU A 57 7.09 7.80 -24.66
N GLN A 58 6.78 6.60 -25.14
CA GLN A 58 5.48 5.98 -24.93
C GLN A 58 5.22 5.71 -23.45
N MET A 59 6.23 5.32 -22.67
CA MET A 59 6.09 5.13 -21.23
C MET A 59 5.76 6.44 -20.50
N VAL A 60 6.37 7.57 -20.92
CA VAL A 60 6.04 8.89 -20.38
C VAL A 60 4.58 9.23 -20.67
N HIS A 61 4.11 9.00 -21.90
CA HIS A 61 2.69 9.20 -22.23
C HIS A 61 1.76 8.25 -21.45
N ALA A 62 2.13 6.99 -21.27
CA ALA A 62 1.36 6.01 -20.50
C ALA A 62 1.19 6.47 -19.04
N LEU A 63 2.27 6.94 -18.41
CA LEU A 63 2.22 7.53 -17.06
C LEU A 63 1.34 8.79 -17.03
N GLY A 64 1.40 9.63 -18.07
CA GLY A 64 0.52 10.78 -18.29
C GLY A 64 -0.96 10.43 -18.31
N ILE A 65 -1.33 9.46 -19.13
CA ILE A 65 -2.71 9.00 -19.29
C ILE A 65 -3.21 8.30 -18.03
N ALA A 66 -2.33 7.54 -17.35
CA ALA A 66 -2.61 6.91 -16.07
C ALA A 66 -2.87 7.94 -14.98
N TYR A 67 -2.09 9.03 -14.94
CA TYR A 67 -2.28 10.12 -13.98
C TYR A 67 -3.66 10.76 -14.10
N SER A 68 -4.16 10.98 -15.32
CA SER A 68 -5.51 11.51 -15.55
C SER A 68 -6.64 10.60 -15.05
N GLN A 69 -6.34 9.34 -14.73
CA GLN A 69 -7.26 8.35 -14.19
C GLN A 69 -6.99 8.02 -12.71
N ALA A 70 -5.98 8.65 -12.09
CA ALA A 70 -5.65 8.44 -10.70
C ALA A 70 -6.81 8.90 -9.80
N ALA A 71 -7.38 7.97 -9.04
CA ALA A 71 -8.50 8.23 -8.14
C ALA A 71 -8.50 7.26 -6.95
N GLY A 72 -9.17 7.64 -5.86
CA GLY A 72 -9.35 6.79 -4.69
C GLY A 72 -9.46 7.58 -3.40
N ASN A 73 -10.20 7.06 -2.42
CA ASN A 73 -10.40 7.74 -1.13
C ASN A 73 -10.48 6.73 0.04
N ARG A 74 -10.39 7.25 1.27
CA ARG A 74 -10.48 6.43 2.49
C ARG A 74 -11.90 6.26 3.03
N GLN A 75 -12.89 7.01 2.55
CA GLN A 75 -14.27 6.97 3.07
C GLN A 75 -14.86 5.56 3.03
N CYS A 76 -14.57 4.80 1.97
CA CYS A 76 -14.98 3.41 1.85
C CYS A 76 -14.53 2.49 3.01
N ILE A 77 -13.46 2.84 3.74
CA ILE A 77 -13.00 2.09 4.92
C ILE A 77 -13.91 2.40 6.11
N VAL A 78 -14.28 3.66 6.29
CA VAL A 78 -15.17 4.13 7.38
C VAL A 78 -16.55 3.52 7.21
N ASP A 79 -17.07 3.53 5.99
CA ASP A 79 -18.42 3.04 5.68
C ASP A 79 -18.48 1.50 5.55
N GLY A 80 -17.34 0.80 5.56
CA GLY A 80 -17.28 -0.63 5.27
C GLY A 80 -17.69 -1.00 3.83
N ALA A 81 -17.62 -0.04 2.90
CA ALA A 81 -18.12 -0.20 1.54
C ALA A 81 -17.22 -1.09 0.66
N LEU A 82 -17.84 -1.83 -0.26
CA LEU A 82 -17.15 -2.70 -1.23
C LEU A 82 -16.26 -1.91 -2.21
N THR A 83 -16.46 -0.61 -2.32
CA THR A 83 -15.65 0.29 -3.16
C THR A 83 -14.17 0.28 -2.77
N LYS A 84 -13.82 -0.11 -1.53
CA LYS A 84 -12.41 -0.37 -1.14
C LYS A 84 -11.73 -1.41 -2.03
N ARG A 85 -12.48 -2.43 -2.47
CA ARG A 85 -11.98 -3.52 -3.34
C ARG A 85 -11.97 -3.08 -4.80
N LEU A 86 -13.01 -2.37 -5.21
CA LEU A 86 -13.15 -1.81 -6.56
C LEU A 86 -11.97 -0.91 -6.93
N GLN A 87 -11.53 -0.02 -6.04
CA GLN A 87 -10.46 0.95 -6.31
C GLN A 87 -9.15 0.28 -6.79
N ALA A 88 -8.78 -0.89 -6.26
CA ALA A 88 -7.60 -1.61 -6.72
C ALA A 88 -7.77 -2.19 -8.14
N GLY A 89 -8.95 -2.75 -8.44
CA GLY A 89 -9.28 -3.23 -9.78
C GLY A 89 -9.33 -2.10 -10.80
N GLN A 90 -9.90 -0.95 -10.42
CA GLN A 90 -9.94 0.24 -11.25
C GLN A 90 -8.53 0.76 -11.57
N ALA A 91 -7.64 0.87 -10.58
CA ALA A 91 -6.25 1.27 -10.81
C ALA A 91 -5.52 0.34 -11.78
N ALA A 92 -5.68 -0.98 -11.62
CA ALA A 92 -5.09 -1.97 -12.52
C ALA A 92 -5.63 -1.82 -13.97
N SER A 93 -6.95 -1.71 -14.12
CA SER A 93 -7.60 -1.54 -15.42
C SER A 93 -7.16 -0.25 -16.11
N SER A 94 -7.14 0.88 -15.38
CA SER A 94 -6.75 2.18 -15.92
C SER A 94 -5.28 2.22 -16.35
N GLY A 95 -4.38 1.57 -15.61
CA GLY A 95 -2.96 1.48 -15.99
C GLY A 95 -2.74 0.67 -17.27
N VAL A 96 -3.40 -0.49 -17.40
CA VAL A 96 -3.37 -1.30 -18.62
C VAL A 96 -3.91 -0.51 -19.81
N PHE A 97 -5.06 0.16 -19.62
CA PHE A 97 -5.67 0.98 -20.65
C PHE A 97 -4.76 2.13 -21.09
N ALA A 98 -4.11 2.81 -20.14
CA ALA A 98 -3.16 3.89 -20.42
C ALA A 98 -1.96 3.42 -21.25
N ALA A 99 -1.40 2.24 -20.95
CA ALA A 99 -0.30 1.67 -21.70
C ALA A 99 -0.70 1.31 -23.14
N ILE A 100 -1.91 0.78 -23.35
CA ILE A 100 -2.45 0.48 -24.69
C ILE A 100 -2.62 1.77 -25.50
N LEU A 101 -3.22 2.80 -24.90
CA LEU A 101 -3.40 4.09 -25.57
C LEU A 101 -2.06 4.72 -25.99
N ALA A 102 -1.07 4.70 -25.10
CA ALA A 102 0.26 5.23 -25.40
C ALA A 102 0.99 4.43 -26.49
N ARG A 103 0.82 3.09 -26.51
CA ARG A 103 1.33 2.23 -27.59
C ARG A 103 0.80 2.70 -28.95
N ASP A 104 -0.48 3.05 -28.99
CA ASP A 104 -1.21 3.43 -30.20
C ASP A 104 -1.07 4.93 -30.54
N GLY A 105 -0.15 5.64 -29.86
CA GLY A 105 0.23 7.02 -30.17
C GLY A 105 -0.59 8.10 -29.46
N PHE A 106 -1.43 7.73 -28.50
CA PHE A 106 -2.12 8.72 -27.66
C PHE A 106 -1.14 9.40 -26.71
N THR A 107 -1.30 10.71 -26.51
CA THR A 107 -0.39 11.50 -25.69
C THR A 107 -0.92 11.72 -24.27
N GLY A 108 -0.01 11.69 -23.30
CA GLY A 108 -0.26 12.02 -21.90
C GLY A 108 0.67 13.12 -21.41
N ALA A 109 0.33 13.74 -20.27
CA ALA A 109 1.17 14.74 -19.62
C ALA A 109 2.55 14.16 -19.25
N HIS A 110 3.62 14.97 -19.35
CA HIS A 110 4.99 14.48 -19.17
C HIS A 110 5.48 14.55 -17.71
N ASN A 111 5.32 15.71 -17.05
CA ASN A 111 5.84 15.91 -15.69
C ASN A 111 4.79 15.52 -14.63
N VAL A 112 4.36 14.26 -14.66
CA VAL A 112 3.21 13.78 -13.86
C VAL A 112 3.46 13.74 -12.37
N PHE A 113 4.72 13.63 -11.93
CA PHE A 113 5.05 13.51 -10.51
C PHE A 113 5.37 14.87 -9.89
N ALA A 114 6.31 15.62 -10.48
CA ALA A 114 6.88 16.85 -9.92
C ALA A 114 6.44 18.13 -10.66
N GLY A 115 5.52 18.03 -11.62
CA GLY A 115 5.01 19.20 -12.35
C GLY A 115 4.18 20.13 -11.47
N ARG A 116 3.90 21.33 -11.98
CA ARG A 116 3.04 22.33 -11.32
C ARG A 116 1.71 21.77 -10.83
N TYR A 117 1.14 20.84 -11.61
CA TYR A 117 -0.09 20.12 -11.28
C TYR A 117 0.17 18.61 -11.20
N GLY A 118 1.38 18.23 -10.77
CA GLY A 118 1.81 16.84 -10.63
C GLY A 118 1.23 16.16 -9.38
N PHE A 119 1.39 14.84 -9.34
CA PHE A 119 0.83 13.97 -8.33
C PHE A 119 1.25 14.38 -6.92
N PHE A 120 2.52 14.71 -6.69
CA PHE A 120 2.96 15.10 -5.35
C PHE A 120 2.33 16.43 -4.93
N ALA A 121 2.34 17.44 -5.79
CA ALA A 121 1.71 18.73 -5.49
C ALA A 121 0.20 18.61 -5.22
N MET A 122 -0.50 17.68 -5.88
CA MET A 122 -1.95 17.52 -5.79
C MET A 122 -2.41 16.58 -4.67
N TYR A 123 -1.66 15.50 -4.43
CA TYR A 123 -2.10 14.39 -3.56
C TYR A 123 -1.20 14.18 -2.34
N GLN A 124 0.00 14.79 -2.30
CA GLN A 124 0.91 14.76 -1.15
C GLN A 124 1.36 16.19 -0.82
N PRO A 125 0.50 17.00 -0.16
CA PRO A 125 0.79 18.39 0.15
C PRO A 125 2.02 18.57 1.05
N GLU A 126 2.40 17.55 1.81
CA GLU A 126 3.63 17.51 2.62
C GLU A 126 4.91 17.37 1.76
N GLY A 127 4.74 17.11 0.46
CA GLY A 127 5.81 16.90 -0.50
C GLY A 127 6.32 15.46 -0.53
N ALA A 128 7.23 15.19 -1.46
CA ALA A 128 7.93 13.93 -1.60
C ALA A 128 9.43 14.19 -1.78
N ASP A 129 10.26 13.30 -1.21
CA ASP A 129 11.70 13.29 -1.45
C ASP A 129 11.97 12.62 -2.81
N LEU A 130 12.08 13.44 -3.87
CA LEU A 130 12.30 12.92 -5.23
C LEU A 130 13.60 12.12 -5.38
N PRO A 131 14.74 12.56 -4.80
CA PRO A 131 15.94 11.72 -4.73
C PRO A 131 15.67 10.31 -4.19
N GLU A 132 14.96 10.19 -3.07
CA GLU A 132 14.67 8.89 -2.43
C GLU A 132 13.89 7.95 -3.37
N LEU A 133 12.95 8.49 -4.16
CA LEU A 133 12.15 7.71 -5.11
C LEU A 133 12.95 7.09 -6.26
N THR A 134 14.08 7.70 -6.60
CA THR A 134 14.93 7.26 -7.72
C THR A 134 16.20 6.55 -7.26
N GLN A 135 16.44 6.54 -5.95
CA GLN A 135 17.58 5.89 -5.36
C GLN A 135 17.54 4.38 -5.64
N ASP A 136 18.69 3.82 -6.04
CA ASP A 136 18.89 2.39 -6.24
C ASP A 136 17.96 1.74 -7.29
N LEU A 137 17.36 2.54 -8.19
CA LEU A 137 16.57 2.01 -9.31
C LEU A 137 17.42 1.10 -10.20
N GLY A 138 16.94 -0.13 -10.39
CA GLY A 138 17.60 -1.14 -11.20
C GLY A 138 18.69 -1.94 -10.49
N THR A 139 19.08 -1.54 -9.27
CA THR A 139 20.05 -2.28 -8.44
C THR A 139 19.37 -2.94 -7.24
N GLN A 140 18.38 -2.28 -6.64
CA GLN A 140 17.58 -2.82 -5.53
C GLN A 140 16.13 -3.02 -5.95
N PHE A 141 15.60 -4.20 -5.67
CA PHE A 141 14.19 -4.53 -5.88
C PHE A 141 13.55 -4.82 -4.52
N ARG A 142 12.62 -3.96 -4.09
CA ARG A 142 11.94 -4.05 -2.79
C ARG A 142 10.82 -5.11 -2.74
N GLY A 143 10.78 -6.03 -3.69
CA GLY A 143 9.74 -7.07 -3.74
C GLY A 143 9.81 -8.03 -2.55
N GLU A 144 11.00 -8.30 -2.03
CA GLU A 144 11.21 -9.13 -0.85
C GLU A 144 10.81 -8.43 0.47
N GLU A 145 10.65 -7.10 0.44
CA GLU A 145 10.20 -6.29 1.58
C GLU A 145 8.67 -6.31 1.72
N ILE A 146 7.95 -6.94 0.78
CA ILE A 146 6.48 -7.05 0.81
C ILE A 146 6.06 -8.06 1.88
N SER A 147 5.33 -7.56 2.88
CA SER A 147 4.78 -8.41 3.94
C SER A 147 3.49 -9.12 3.51
N PHE A 148 3.38 -10.41 3.84
CA PHE A 148 2.12 -11.13 3.76
C PHE A 148 1.28 -10.90 5.02
N LYS A 149 -0.03 -10.72 4.84
CA LYS A 149 -0.96 -10.56 5.96
C LYS A 149 -1.26 -11.93 6.58
N ALA A 150 -0.96 -12.08 7.87
CA ALA A 150 -1.36 -13.25 8.65
C ALA A 150 -2.90 -13.30 8.83
N TYR A 151 -3.52 -12.13 9.02
CA TYR A 151 -4.96 -12.00 9.27
C TYR A 151 -5.66 -11.14 8.21
N PRO A 152 -6.91 -11.48 7.81
CA PRO A 152 -7.67 -10.76 6.79
C PRO A 152 -8.31 -9.44 7.31
N CYS A 153 -7.58 -8.67 8.12
CA CYS A 153 -8.03 -7.43 8.72
C CYS A 153 -7.07 -6.25 8.43
N GLY A 154 -7.38 -5.08 8.97
CA GLY A 154 -6.49 -3.91 8.92
C GLY A 154 -5.16 -4.21 9.61
N ARG A 155 -4.03 -3.76 9.03
CA ARG A 155 -2.68 -4.08 9.53
C ARG A 155 -2.49 -3.71 11.01
N ARG A 156 -3.11 -2.61 11.43
CA ARG A 156 -3.08 -2.10 12.81
C ARG A 156 -3.58 -3.11 13.85
N ALA A 157 -4.53 -3.99 13.48
CA ALA A 157 -5.08 -4.98 14.39
C ALA A 157 -4.18 -6.23 14.56
N HIS A 158 -3.14 -6.40 13.73
CA HIS A 158 -2.37 -7.67 13.69
C HIS A 158 -1.61 -7.91 14.99
N ALA A 159 -0.93 -6.90 15.52
CA ALA A 159 -0.18 -7.02 16.78
C ALA A 159 -1.11 -7.38 17.96
N THR A 160 -2.29 -6.76 18.02
CA THR A 160 -3.30 -7.08 19.03
C THR A 160 -3.80 -8.51 18.90
N LEU A 161 -4.02 -8.99 17.67
CA LEU A 161 -4.45 -10.37 17.42
C LEU A 161 -3.40 -11.39 17.83
N ASP A 162 -2.12 -11.14 17.52
CA ASP A 162 -1.02 -12.02 17.94
C ASP A 162 -0.98 -12.14 19.47
N VAL A 163 -1.09 -11.02 20.18
CA VAL A 163 -1.11 -11.02 21.66
C VAL A 163 -2.35 -11.72 22.21
N ALA A 164 -3.52 -11.46 21.62
CA ALA A 164 -4.77 -12.09 22.04
C ALA A 164 -4.73 -13.62 21.88
N LEU A 165 -4.20 -14.12 20.77
CA LEU A 165 -4.04 -15.56 20.53
C LEU A 165 -3.03 -16.19 21.50
N ALA A 166 -1.91 -15.51 21.77
CA ALA A 166 -0.94 -15.99 22.74
C ALA A 166 -1.52 -16.06 24.16
N LEU A 167 -2.31 -15.06 24.57
CA LEU A 167 -3.00 -15.05 25.87
C LEU A 167 -4.07 -16.15 25.95
N TYR A 168 -4.79 -16.38 24.85
CA TYR A 168 -5.79 -17.45 24.77
C TYR A 168 -5.18 -18.83 25.07
N GLU A 169 -3.99 -19.10 24.52
CA GLU A 169 -3.25 -20.33 24.82
C GLU A 169 -2.69 -20.36 26.24
N GLN A 170 -2.10 -19.27 26.72
CA GLN A 170 -1.47 -19.19 28.05
C GLN A 170 -2.47 -19.34 29.20
N LEU A 171 -3.69 -18.84 29.01
CA LEU A 171 -4.75 -18.87 30.02
C LEU A 171 -5.69 -20.09 29.85
N ASP A 172 -5.39 -21.00 28.92
CA ASP A 172 -6.19 -22.19 28.59
C ASP A 172 -7.69 -21.88 28.42
N LEU A 173 -7.97 -20.84 27.63
CA LEU A 173 -9.34 -20.34 27.47
C LEU A 173 -10.20 -21.19 26.51
N ALA A 174 -9.76 -22.40 26.17
CA ALA A 174 -10.44 -23.29 25.22
C ALA A 174 -11.87 -23.66 25.65
N THR A 175 -12.13 -23.72 26.94
CA THR A 175 -13.45 -24.01 27.51
C THR A 175 -14.11 -22.79 28.15
N ALA A 176 -13.43 -21.64 28.16
CA ALA A 176 -13.93 -20.43 28.78
C ALA A 176 -15.12 -19.86 28.01
N ARG A 177 -16.15 -19.43 28.74
CA ARG A 177 -17.36 -18.81 28.18
C ARG A 177 -17.28 -17.30 28.30
N ALA A 178 -17.41 -16.62 27.16
CA ALA A 178 -17.44 -15.16 27.12
C ALA A 178 -18.61 -14.61 27.97
N GLY A 179 -18.33 -13.62 28.84
CA GLY A 179 -19.33 -13.05 29.76
C GLY A 179 -19.54 -13.82 31.06
N GLU A 180 -18.98 -15.02 31.21
CA GLU A 180 -18.93 -15.76 32.49
C GLU A 180 -17.49 -15.77 33.03
N ASP A 181 -16.54 -16.27 32.24
CA ASP A 181 -15.14 -16.45 32.65
C ASP A 181 -14.26 -15.26 32.27
N ILE A 182 -14.71 -14.42 31.33
CA ILE A 182 -14.02 -13.22 30.87
C ILE A 182 -14.99 -12.04 30.96
N ALA A 183 -14.74 -11.16 31.93
CA ALA A 183 -15.54 -9.96 32.15
C ALA A 183 -15.23 -8.88 31.10
N ASP A 184 -13.95 -8.55 30.89
CA ASP A 184 -13.51 -7.46 30.03
C ASP A 184 -12.17 -7.77 29.34
N VAL A 185 -11.95 -7.15 28.18
CA VAL A 185 -10.66 -7.18 27.46
C VAL A 185 -10.24 -5.75 27.14
N TRP A 186 -9.06 -5.37 27.64
CA TRP A 186 -8.49 -4.04 27.43
C TRP A 186 -7.33 -4.13 26.44
N VAL A 187 -7.39 -3.30 25.40
CA VAL A 187 -6.35 -3.21 24.38
C VAL A 187 -5.76 -1.80 24.41
N THR A 188 -4.45 -1.72 24.68
CA THR A 188 -3.70 -0.46 24.61
C THR A 188 -2.78 -0.51 23.40
N THR A 189 -2.92 0.46 22.50
CA THR A 189 -2.06 0.63 21.33
C THR A 189 -1.45 2.02 21.31
N ASP A 190 -0.36 2.20 20.56
CA ASP A 190 0.20 3.52 20.33
C ASP A 190 -0.77 4.34 19.45
N PRO A 191 -1.09 5.60 19.80
CA PRO A 191 -2.00 6.44 19.02
C PRO A 191 -1.48 6.79 17.61
N HIS A 192 -0.20 6.52 17.34
CA HIS A 192 0.47 6.75 16.06
C HIS A 192 0.71 5.47 15.25
N THR A 193 0.32 4.30 15.76
CA THR A 193 0.29 3.04 14.98
C THR A 193 -0.99 2.83 14.21
#